data_AF-A0A7S2UDG7-F1
#
_entry.id   AF-A0A7S2UDG7-F1
#
_cell.length_a   1.000
_cell.length_b   1.000
_cell.length_c   1.000
_cell.angle_alpha   90.00
_cell.angle_beta   90.00
_cell.angle_gamma   90.00
#
_symmetry.space_group_name_H-M   'P 1'
#
loop_
_entity.id
_entity.type
_entity.pdbx_description
1 polymer ?
#
loop_
_entity_poly.entity_id
_entity_poly.type
_entity_poly.pdbx_seq_one_letter_code
_entity_poly.pdbx_strand_id
1 'polypeptide(L)'
;MSCPDISSAIADLERRGYVRRMEERLLLLDESHHQDWIHCHESYAMERWQTLSSKDQQLLEDQPRMKAMLLESGVAGTDFRSQIQPDGTFSPSVKCLHAHYAHFRSGGTLNLVGQWTHEMLSEQFPKLKL
;
A
#
# COMPACT_ATOMS: atom_id res chain seq x y z
N MET A 1 11.46 1.04 6.63
CA MET A 1 11.26 0.56 8.02
C MET A 1 12.65 0.31 8.61
N SER A 2 13.02 0.96 9.72
CA SER A 2 14.41 0.94 10.24
C SER A 2 14.62 -0.03 11.41
N CYS A 3 13.56 -0.55 12.03
CA CYS A 3 13.67 -1.52 13.12
C CYS A 3 13.85 -2.94 12.57
N PRO A 4 14.97 -3.63 12.87
CA PRO A 4 15.22 -5.00 12.40
C PRO A 4 14.20 -6.00 12.92
N ASP A 5 13.78 -5.87 14.19
CA ASP A 5 12.85 -6.81 14.82
C ASP A 5 11.47 -6.78 14.16
N ILE A 6 10.94 -5.58 13.90
CA ILE A 6 9.66 -5.39 13.20
C ILE A 6 9.78 -5.89 11.75
N SER A 7 10.88 -5.59 11.06
CA SER A 7 11.11 -6.06 9.70
C SER A 7 11.14 -7.59 9.62
N SER A 8 11.79 -8.24 10.59
CA SER A 8 11.85 -9.70 10.68
C SER A 8 10.47 -10.31 10.97
N ALA A 9 9.69 -9.69 11.86
CA ALA A 9 8.33 -10.15 12.17
C ALA A 9 7.38 -10.01 10.98
N ILE A 10 7.47 -8.91 10.22
CA ILE A 10 6.68 -8.75 8.99
C ILE A 10 7.10 -9.78 7.94
N ALA A 11 8.41 -10.01 7.76
CA ALA A 11 8.88 -11.05 6.85
C ALA A 11 8.39 -12.45 7.26
N ASP A 12 8.21 -12.72 8.56
CA ASP A 12 7.58 -13.95 9.03
C ASP A 12 6.10 -14.06 8.63
N LEU A 13 5.33 -12.98 8.81
CA LEU A 13 3.94 -12.93 8.36
C LEU A 13 3.83 -13.13 6.84
N GLU A 14 4.66 -12.45 6.05
CA GLU A 14 4.67 -12.61 4.58
C GLU A 14 4.96 -14.05 4.17
N ARG A 15 5.97 -14.69 4.77
CA ARG A 15 6.32 -16.10 4.50
C ARG A 15 5.21 -17.08 4.87
N ARG A 16 4.42 -16.77 5.91
CA ARG A 16 3.26 -17.54 6.33
C ARG A 16 2.01 -17.31 5.45
N GLY A 17 2.14 -16.51 4.40
CA GLY A 17 1.07 -16.28 3.42
C GLY A 17 0.06 -15.23 3.83
N TYR A 18 0.39 -14.34 4.78
CA TYR A 18 -0.55 -13.32 5.23
C TYR A 18 -0.88 -12.28 4.16
N VAL A 19 -0.03 -12.07 3.15
CA VAL A 19 -0.35 -11.23 1.98
C VAL A 19 -1.66 -11.68 1.33
N ARG A 20 -1.74 -12.97 0.97
CA ARG A 20 -2.94 -13.56 0.38
C ARG A 20 -4.16 -13.44 1.30
N ARG A 21 -3.97 -13.62 2.60
CA ARG A 21 -5.05 -13.43 3.59
C ARG A 21 -5.57 -11.98 3.63
N MET A 22 -4.70 -10.99 3.42
CA MET A 22 -5.11 -9.59 3.32
C MET A 22 -5.90 -9.33 2.03
N GLU A 23 -5.47 -9.89 0.90
CA GLU A 23 -6.19 -9.79 -0.38
C GLU A 23 -7.58 -10.43 -0.26
N GLU A 24 -7.67 -11.64 0.30
CA GLU A 24 -8.93 -12.33 0.60
C GLU A 24 -9.81 -11.51 1.55
N ARG A 25 -9.21 -10.87 2.57
CA ARG A 25 -9.95 -9.98 3.47
C ARG A 25 -10.48 -8.73 2.76
N LEU A 26 -9.70 -8.11 1.87
CA LEU A 26 -10.12 -6.93 1.09
C LEU A 26 -11.30 -7.27 0.19
N LEU A 27 -11.29 -8.44 -0.46
CA LEU A 27 -12.39 -8.92 -1.31
C LEU A 27 -13.73 -9.07 -0.57
N LEU A 28 -13.69 -9.30 0.74
CA LEU A 28 -14.89 -9.48 1.58
C LEU A 28 -15.45 -8.17 2.14
N LEU A 29 -14.75 -7.05 1.94
CA LEU A 29 -15.24 -5.75 2.37
C LEU A 29 -16.31 -5.22 1.43
N ASP A 30 -17.03 -4.21 1.90
CA ASP A 30 -17.97 -3.46 1.06
C ASP A 30 -17.23 -2.47 0.14
N GLU A 31 -18.01 -1.89 -0.76
CA GLU A 31 -17.54 -0.93 -1.76
C GLU A 31 -16.87 0.30 -1.14
N SER A 32 -17.32 0.77 0.04
CA SER A 32 -16.73 1.98 0.65
C SER A 32 -15.29 1.73 1.10
N HIS A 33 -14.99 0.53 1.63
CA HIS A 33 -13.62 0.18 1.98
C HIS A 33 -12.75 -0.09 0.74
N HIS A 34 -13.32 -0.58 -0.36
CA HIS A 34 -12.60 -0.70 -1.64
C HIS A 34 -12.19 0.69 -2.14
N GLN A 35 -13.10 1.67 -2.01
CA GLN A 35 -12.80 3.07 -2.30
C GLN A 35 -11.73 3.63 -1.37
N ASP A 36 -11.78 3.36 -0.07
CA ASP A 36 -10.72 3.78 0.87
C ASP A 36 -9.36 3.20 0.50
N TRP A 37 -9.33 1.93 0.06
CA TRP A 37 -8.09 1.30 -0.42
C TRP A 37 -7.55 2.02 -1.65
N ILE A 38 -8.40 2.31 -2.64
CA ILE A 38 -7.99 3.07 -3.85
C ILE A 38 -7.49 4.46 -3.46
N HIS A 39 -8.23 5.19 -2.61
CA HIS A 39 -7.84 6.52 -2.16
C HIS A 39 -6.52 6.51 -1.40
N CYS A 40 -6.23 5.48 -0.61
CA CYS A 40 -4.92 5.33 0.04
C CYS A 40 -3.78 5.25 -0.98
N HIS A 41 -3.96 4.47 -2.04
CA HIS A 41 -2.94 4.33 -3.09
C HIS A 41 -2.79 5.60 -3.93
N GLU A 42 -3.90 6.26 -4.27
CA GLU A 42 -3.90 7.54 -4.99
C GLU A 42 -3.26 8.66 -4.18
N SER A 43 -3.59 8.77 -2.89
CA SER A 43 -3.00 9.76 -1.98
C SER A 43 -1.48 9.58 -1.90
N TYR A 44 -1.00 8.35 -1.74
CA TYR A 44 0.44 8.08 -1.73
C TYR A 44 1.12 8.43 -3.07
N ALA A 45 0.48 8.11 -4.20
CA ALA A 45 1.02 8.48 -5.51
C ALA A 45 1.14 10.01 -5.67
N MET A 46 0.13 10.75 -5.20
CA MET A 46 0.12 12.21 -5.18
C MET A 46 1.19 12.79 -4.25
N GLU A 47 1.35 12.25 -3.04
CA GLU A 47 2.40 12.67 -2.11
C GLU A 47 3.79 12.53 -2.75
N ARG A 48 4.07 11.40 -3.42
CA ARG A 48 5.33 11.23 -4.15
C ARG A 48 5.49 12.26 -5.26
N TRP A 49 4.44 12.53 -6.04
CA TRP A 49 4.50 13.56 -7.08
C TRP A 49 4.81 14.95 -6.49
N GLN A 50 4.22 15.28 -5.36
CA GLN A 50 4.45 16.54 -4.65
C GLN A 50 5.86 16.66 -4.06
N THR A 51 6.55 15.55 -3.82
CA THR A 51 7.96 15.58 -3.36
C THR A 51 8.95 15.96 -4.47
N LEU A 52 8.54 15.89 -5.74
CA LEU A 52 9.38 16.26 -6.87
C LEU A 52 9.53 17.77 -6.97
N SER A 53 10.71 18.24 -7.40
CA SER A 53 10.90 19.65 -7.69
C SER A 53 10.07 20.06 -8.92
N SER A 54 9.74 21.35 -9.06
CA SER A 54 9.04 21.84 -10.25
C SER A 54 9.80 21.54 -11.54
N LYS A 55 11.13 21.49 -11.49
CA LYS A 55 11.98 21.12 -12.62
C LYS A 55 11.79 19.65 -13.01
N ASP A 56 11.73 18.75 -12.03
CA ASP A 56 11.51 17.32 -12.27
C ASP A 56 10.09 17.05 -12.78
N GLN A 57 9.09 17.76 -12.23
CA GLN A 57 7.71 17.70 -12.73
C GLN A 57 7.63 18.14 -14.19
N GLN A 58 8.30 19.23 -14.56
CA GLN A 58 8.34 19.70 -15.96
C GLN A 58 9.04 18.69 -16.89
N LEU A 59 10.16 18.09 -16.45
CA LEU A 59 10.84 17.04 -17.23
C LEU A 59 9.95 15.82 -17.48
N LEU A 60 9.03 15.53 -16.56
CA LEU A 60 8.09 14.41 -16.65
C LEU A 60 6.90 14.70 -17.57
N GLU A 61 6.58 15.96 -17.84
CA GLU A 61 5.56 16.31 -18.85
C GLU A 61 5.93 15.78 -20.24
N ASP A 62 7.22 15.81 -20.58
CA ASP A 62 7.74 15.28 -21.85
C ASP A 62 7.91 13.74 -21.84
N GLN A 63 7.62 13.08 -20.71
CA GLN A 63 7.78 11.64 -20.51
C GLN A 63 6.50 10.99 -19.98
N PRO A 64 5.44 10.91 -20.81
CA PRO A 64 4.09 10.54 -20.37
C PRO A 64 4.02 9.16 -19.71
N ARG A 65 4.82 8.20 -20.18
CA ARG A 65 4.88 6.86 -19.57
C ARG A 65 5.44 6.88 -18.15
N MET A 66 6.49 7.67 -17.90
CA MET A 66 7.11 7.77 -16.59
C MET A 66 6.24 8.57 -15.62
N LYS A 67 5.59 9.64 -16.12
CA LYS A 67 4.58 10.38 -15.38
C LYS A 67 3.39 9.49 -14.98
N ALA A 68 2.85 8.72 -15.92
CA ALA A 68 1.78 7.76 -15.63
C ALA A 68 2.21 6.75 -14.56
N MET A 69 3.39 6.13 -14.70
CA MET A 69 3.91 5.20 -13.70
C MET A 69 4.00 5.83 -12.30
N LEU A 70 4.39 7.09 -12.18
CA LEU A 70 4.46 7.78 -10.88
C LEU A 70 3.09 8.08 -10.27
N LEU A 71 2.11 8.45 -11.10
CA LEU A 71 0.76 8.83 -10.67
C LEU A 71 -0.17 7.63 -10.48
N GLU A 72 0.11 6.51 -11.12
CA GLU A 72 -0.76 5.32 -11.14
C GLU A 72 -0.22 4.16 -10.30
N SER A 73 0.99 4.32 -9.77
CA SER A 73 1.60 3.36 -8.87
C SER A 73 1.44 3.82 -7.42
N GLY A 74 0.71 3.10 -6.59
CA GLY A 74 0.52 3.45 -5.19
C GLY A 74 1.59 2.86 -4.28
N VAL A 75 1.20 2.60 -3.03
CA VAL A 75 2.05 1.96 -2.01
C VAL A 75 2.65 0.66 -2.56
N ALA A 76 3.93 0.40 -2.24
CA ALA A 76 4.68 -0.77 -2.72
C ALA A 76 4.83 -0.89 -4.25
N GLY A 77 4.47 0.13 -5.02
CA GLY A 77 4.48 0.06 -6.47
C GLY A 77 3.19 -0.49 -7.08
N THR A 78 2.13 -0.70 -6.29
CA THR A 78 0.87 -1.30 -6.76
C THR A 78 0.19 -0.46 -7.84
N ASP A 79 -0.10 -1.06 -8.99
CA ASP A 79 -0.97 -0.48 -10.01
C ASP A 79 -2.43 -0.60 -9.54
N PHE A 80 -2.91 0.42 -8.82
CA PHE A 80 -4.20 0.38 -8.15
C PHE A 80 -5.37 0.66 -9.11
N ARG A 81 -5.12 1.25 -10.28
CA ARG A 81 -6.15 1.55 -11.28
C ARG A 81 -6.62 0.30 -12.02
N SER A 82 -5.75 -0.70 -12.18
CA SER A 82 -6.11 -1.98 -12.81
C SER A 82 -6.80 -2.98 -11.88
N GLN A 83 -7.04 -2.61 -10.61
CA GLN A 83 -7.67 -3.50 -9.61
C GLN A 83 -9.20 -3.49 -9.69
N ILE A 84 -9.80 -2.52 -10.41
CA ILE A 84 -11.21 -2.55 -10.77
C ILE A 84 -11.30 -3.09 -12.20
N GLN A 85 -11.97 -4.23 -12.35
CA GLN A 85 -12.14 -4.90 -13.64
C GLN A 85 -13.16 -4.17 -14.53
N PRO A 86 -13.16 -4.40 -15.85
CA PRO A 86 -14.13 -3.78 -16.77
C PRO A 86 -15.60 -4.07 -16.42
N ASP A 87 -15.89 -5.15 -15.69
CA ASP A 87 -17.21 -5.51 -15.20
C ASP A 87 -17.58 -4.88 -13.84
N GLY A 88 -16.69 -4.03 -13.31
CA GLY A 88 -16.84 -3.37 -12.01
C GLY A 88 -16.35 -4.20 -10.82
N THR A 89 -15.85 -5.43 -11.04
CA THR A 89 -15.38 -6.28 -9.95
C THR A 89 -14.06 -5.78 -9.38
N PHE A 90 -13.99 -5.63 -8.06
CA PHE A 90 -12.74 -5.35 -7.36
C PHE A 90 -11.91 -6.62 -7.18
N SER A 91 -10.65 -6.55 -7.57
CA SER A 91 -9.67 -7.63 -7.43
C SER A 91 -8.35 -7.02 -6.94
N PRO A 92 -8.15 -6.91 -5.62
CA PRO A 92 -6.99 -6.27 -5.03
C PRO A 92 -5.75 -7.14 -5.09
N SER A 93 -4.59 -6.49 -5.29
CA SER A 93 -3.28 -7.10 -5.15
C SER A 93 -2.45 -6.34 -4.13
N VAL A 94 -1.97 -7.06 -3.12
CA VAL A 94 -1.08 -6.56 -2.09
C VAL A 94 0.32 -7.07 -2.40
N LYS A 95 1.25 -6.16 -2.73
CA LYS A 95 2.62 -6.57 -3.08
C LYS A 95 3.41 -7.06 -1.87
N CYS A 96 3.41 -6.29 -0.79
CA CYS A 96 4.13 -6.63 0.43
C CYS A 96 3.57 -5.89 1.66
N LEU A 97 3.55 -6.56 2.80
CA LEU A 97 3.10 -5.99 4.07
C LEU A 97 4.08 -4.94 4.60
N HIS A 98 5.38 -5.09 4.33
CA HIS A 98 6.39 -4.18 4.87
C HIS A 98 6.24 -2.74 4.37
N ALA A 99 5.91 -2.54 3.10
CA ALA A 99 5.73 -1.21 2.52
C ALA A 99 4.43 -0.58 3.01
N HIS A 100 3.35 -1.36 3.08
CA HIS A 100 2.09 -0.91 3.64
C HIS A 100 2.23 -0.53 5.12
N TYR A 101 2.91 -1.35 5.93
CA TYR A 101 3.16 -1.02 7.31
C TYR A 101 4.04 0.22 7.47
N ALA A 102 5.09 0.36 6.66
CA ALA A 102 5.93 1.56 6.69
C ALA A 102 5.13 2.84 6.37
N HIS A 103 4.27 2.80 5.36
CA HIS A 103 3.40 3.92 5.00
C HIS A 103 2.38 4.26 6.10
N PHE A 104 1.75 3.25 6.71
CA PHE A 104 0.88 3.46 7.86
C PHE A 104 1.62 4.14 9.02
N ARG A 105 2.84 3.67 9.32
CA ARG A 105 3.69 4.23 10.39
C ARG A 105 4.20 5.63 10.12
N SER A 106 4.23 6.07 8.85
CA SER A 106 4.58 7.46 8.49
C SER A 106 3.39 8.42 8.51
N GLY A 107 2.19 7.96 8.89
CA GLY A 107 0.99 8.80 8.99
C GLY A 107 -0.09 8.51 7.95
N GLY A 108 0.06 7.47 7.11
CA GLY A 108 -0.96 7.05 6.16
C GLY A 108 -2.17 6.40 6.85
N THR A 109 -3.17 7.20 7.21
CA THR A 109 -4.31 6.79 8.07
C THR A 109 -5.33 5.88 7.40
N LEU A 110 -5.50 5.95 6.07
CA LEU A 110 -6.42 5.10 5.30
C LEU A 110 -5.80 3.77 4.83
N ASN A 111 -4.58 3.47 5.24
CA ASN A 111 -3.88 2.26 4.78
C ASN A 111 -4.35 1.01 5.54
N LEU A 112 -5.48 0.45 5.10
CA LEU A 112 -6.10 -0.75 5.71
C LEU A 112 -5.10 -1.90 5.90
N VAL A 113 -4.31 -2.21 4.86
CA VAL A 113 -3.30 -3.29 4.93
C VAL A 113 -2.22 -2.97 5.96
N GLY A 114 -1.78 -1.71 6.04
CA GLY A 114 -0.82 -1.27 7.04
C GLY A 114 -1.37 -1.34 8.46
N GLN A 115 -2.62 -0.93 8.67
CA GLN A 115 -3.32 -1.06 9.95
C GLN A 115 -3.47 -2.53 10.36
N TRP A 116 -3.95 -3.40 9.48
CA TRP A 116 -4.09 -4.82 9.80
C TRP A 116 -2.74 -5.49 10.06
N THR A 117 -1.69 -5.05 9.37
CA THR A 117 -0.33 -5.50 9.69
C THR A 117 0.07 -5.08 11.10
N HIS A 118 -0.29 -3.88 11.55
CA HIS A 118 -0.06 -3.43 12.93
C HIS A 118 -0.79 -4.32 13.95
N GLU A 119 -2.07 -4.60 13.71
CA GLU A 119 -2.89 -5.47 14.56
C GLU A 119 -2.25 -6.87 14.68
N MET A 120 -1.89 -7.48 13.55
CA MET A 120 -1.27 -8.81 13.53
C MET A 120 0.09 -8.84 14.21
N LEU A 121 0.90 -7.80 14.08
CA LEU A 121 2.17 -7.70 14.81
C LEU A 121 1.92 -7.66 16.32
N SER A 122 0.91 -6.91 16.76
CA SER A 122 0.54 -6.80 18.17
C SER A 122 0.09 -8.14 18.75
N GLU A 123 -0.69 -8.91 17.98
CA GLU A 123 -1.22 -10.22 18.38
C GLU A 123 -0.16 -11.33 18.34
N GLN A 124 0.58 -11.43 17.24
CA GLN A 124 1.49 -12.56 16.99
C GLN A 124 2.86 -12.36 17.65
N PHE A 125 3.24 -11.11 17.92
CA PHE A 125 4.54 -10.76 18.48
C PHE A 125 4.39 -9.76 19.64
N PRO A 126 3.73 -10.14 20.75
CA PRO A 126 3.38 -9.22 21.85
C PRO A 126 4.58 -8.61 22.59
N LYS A 127 5.79 -9.09 22.33
CA LYS A 127 7.04 -8.54 22.89
C LYS A 127 7.64 -7.42 22.02
N LEU A 128 7.16 -7.22 20.79
CA LEU A 128 7.60 -6.13 19.93
C LEU A 128 7.09 -4.80 20.46
N LYS A 129 7.96 -3.78 20.43
CA LYS A 129 7.56 -2.39 20.66
C LYS A 129 7.16 -1.80 19.32
N LEU A 130 5.85 -1.63 19.11
CA LEU A 130 5.29 -0.99 17.92
C LEU A 130 5.26 0.51 18.14
#